data_AF-A8T418-F1
#
_entry.id   AF-A8T418-F1
#
_cell.length_a   1.000
_cell.length_b   1.000
_cell.length_c   1.000
_cell.angle_alpha   90.00
_cell.angle_beta   90.00
_cell.angle_gamma   90.00
#
_symmetry.space_group_name_H-M   'P 1'
#
loop_
_entity.id
_entity.type
_entity.pdbx_description
1 polymer ?
#
loop_
_entity_poly.entity_id
_entity_poly.type
_entity_poly.pdbx_seq_one_letter_code
_entity_poly.pdbx_strand_id
1 'polypeptide(L)'
;MMEFEVDDKRLAELLEQQEIPVLYRTGKKGLPLYVKLPFDNMNMLWLRNNAARKPKWNTKYKWWETPNTWFNDLVTRSLHKYEKVYIIQQYREQQKCAPACWKAGGHKCQCSCMGVHHGSDNPANGWYVVSDTFATKWDDTSVACRLMTKK
;
A
#
# COMPACT_ATOMS: atom_id res chain seq x y z
N MET A 1 14.24 -15.46 -21.36
CA MET A 1 14.74 -14.07 -21.37
C MET A 1 13.51 -13.19 -21.35
N MET A 2 13.19 -12.61 -20.19
CA MET A 2 12.16 -11.57 -20.07
C MET A 2 12.85 -10.42 -19.37
N GLU A 3 13.23 -9.43 -20.17
CA GLU A 3 13.64 -8.11 -19.72
C GLU A 3 12.40 -7.46 -19.13
N PHE A 4 12.42 -7.25 -17.81
CA PHE A 4 11.51 -6.29 -17.20
C PHE A 4 12.01 -4.91 -17.64
N GLU A 5 11.52 -4.41 -18.78
CA GLU A 5 11.63 -2.99 -19.11
C GLU A 5 10.99 -2.20 -17.97
N VAL A 6 11.80 -1.34 -17.39
CA VAL A 6 11.55 -0.71 -16.11
C VAL A 6 10.56 0.42 -16.32
N ASP A 7 9.38 0.32 -15.72
CA ASP A 7 8.40 1.41 -15.66
C ASP A 7 8.74 2.39 -14.50
N ASP A 8 10.01 2.80 -14.45
CA ASP A 8 10.54 3.77 -13.48
C ASP A 8 9.74 5.07 -13.54
N LYS A 9 9.23 5.41 -14.72
CA LYS A 9 8.43 6.62 -14.94
C LYS A 9 7.11 6.57 -14.18
N ARG A 10 6.33 5.47 -14.25
CA ARG A 10 5.08 5.37 -13.47
C ARG A 10 5.33 5.34 -11.98
N LEU A 11 6.42 4.70 -11.52
CA LEU A 11 6.78 4.74 -10.11
C LEU A 11 7.18 6.16 -9.68
N ALA A 12 7.97 6.88 -10.49
CA ALA A 12 8.31 8.27 -10.23
C ALA A 12 7.05 9.14 -10.15
N GLU A 13 6.15 9.05 -11.13
CA GLU A 13 4.86 9.79 -11.14
C GLU A 13 4.01 9.48 -9.89
N LEU A 14 3.91 8.21 -9.49
CA LEU A 14 3.23 7.78 -8.26
C LEU A 14 3.90 8.34 -7.00
N LEU A 15 5.23 8.37 -6.96
CA LEU A 15 6.00 8.89 -5.84
C LEU A 15 6.03 10.42 -5.79
N GLU A 16 5.83 11.12 -6.90
CA GLU A 16 5.82 12.58 -6.99
C GLU A 16 4.45 13.18 -6.68
N GLN A 17 3.36 12.56 -7.15
CA GLN A 17 2.00 13.07 -6.96
C GLN A 17 1.65 13.33 -5.49
N GLN A 18 0.75 14.29 -5.24
CA GLN A 18 0.42 14.79 -3.90
C GLN A 18 -1.06 14.59 -3.51
N GLU A 19 -1.85 13.91 -4.33
CA GLU A 19 -3.32 13.83 -4.21
C GLU A 19 -3.80 12.51 -3.61
N ILE A 20 -3.11 11.40 -3.89
CA ILE A 20 -3.49 10.06 -3.48
C ILE A 20 -2.52 9.59 -2.38
N PRO A 21 -3.04 9.15 -1.22
CA PRO A 21 -2.22 8.50 -0.19
C PRO A 21 -1.40 7.33 -0.73
N VAL A 22 -0.17 7.19 -0.26
CA VAL A 22 0.71 6.06 -0.62
C VAL A 22 1.18 5.36 0.66
N LEU A 23 0.92 4.06 0.75
CA LEU A 23 1.37 3.19 1.84
C LEU A 23 2.45 2.25 1.31
N TYR A 24 3.68 2.37 1.82
CA TYR A 24 4.79 1.51 1.44
C TYR A 24 5.14 0.50 2.55
N ARG A 25 4.87 -0.77 2.25
CA ARG A 25 5.22 -1.93 3.08
C ARG A 25 6.55 -2.52 2.62
N THR A 26 7.60 -2.26 3.38
CA THR A 26 8.95 -2.78 3.09
C THR A 26 9.04 -4.31 3.15
N GLY A 27 8.18 -4.96 3.94
CA GLY A 27 8.25 -6.41 4.20
C GLY A 27 9.41 -6.85 5.10
N LYS A 28 10.32 -5.94 5.47
CA LYS A 28 11.48 -6.21 6.33
C LYS A 28 11.09 -6.08 7.81
N LYS A 29 11.44 -7.09 8.61
CA LYS A 29 11.17 -7.09 10.06
C LYS A 29 11.87 -5.89 10.70
N GLY A 30 11.15 -5.18 11.57
CA GLY A 30 11.68 -4.03 12.32
C GLY A 30 11.62 -2.69 11.58
N LEU A 31 11.40 -2.67 10.26
CA LEU A 31 11.18 -1.42 9.52
C LEU A 31 9.73 -0.93 9.65
N PRO A 32 9.47 0.39 9.61
CA PRO A 32 8.12 0.93 9.73
C PRO A 32 7.30 0.69 8.44
N LEU A 33 6.00 0.97 8.54
CA LEU A 33 5.17 1.30 7.38
C LEU A 33 5.42 2.76 7.03
N TYR A 34 5.85 3.03 5.80
CA TYR A 34 6.00 4.39 5.31
C TYR A 34 4.69 4.88 4.71
N VAL A 35 4.30 6.12 5.02
CA VAL A 35 3.03 6.71 4.61
C VAL A 35 3.26 8.11 4.03
N LYS A 36 2.90 8.30 2.76
CA LYS A 36 2.78 9.61 2.12
C LYS A 36 1.30 9.99 2.09
N LEU A 37 0.97 11.20 2.54
CA LEU A 37 -0.39 11.75 2.49
C LEU A 37 -0.38 13.06 1.71
N PRO A 38 -1.51 13.43 1.08
CA PRO A 38 -1.78 14.83 0.73
C PRO A 38 -1.55 15.73 1.95
N PHE A 39 -0.92 16.88 1.73
CA PHE A 39 -0.58 17.77 2.85
C PHE A 39 -1.84 18.30 3.54
N ASP A 40 -1.87 18.16 4.86
CA ASP A 40 -2.94 18.59 5.73
C ASP A 40 -2.30 18.82 7.11
N ASN A 41 -2.61 19.95 7.76
CA ASN A 41 -2.05 20.31 9.06
C ASN A 41 -2.44 19.30 10.16
N MET A 42 -3.53 18.56 9.97
CA MET A 42 -4.04 17.53 10.88
C MET A 42 -3.50 16.13 10.56
N ASN A 43 -2.59 15.96 9.59
CA ASN A 43 -2.08 14.64 9.19
C ASN A 43 -1.53 13.80 10.34
N MET A 44 -0.81 14.40 11.29
CA MET A 44 -0.30 13.67 12.45
C MET A 44 -1.44 13.13 13.34
N LEU A 45 -2.47 13.94 13.59
CA LEU A 45 -3.64 13.54 14.39
C LEU A 45 -4.44 12.46 13.66
N TRP A 46 -4.68 12.67 12.37
CA TRP A 46 -5.36 11.69 11.53
C TRP A 46 -4.60 10.36 11.53
N LEU A 47 -3.29 10.35 11.27
CA LEU A 47 -2.48 9.11 11.30
C LEU A 47 -2.56 8.41 12.65
N ARG A 48 -2.43 9.18 13.74
CA ARG A 48 -2.37 8.64 15.10
C ARG A 48 -3.67 7.98 15.53
N ASN A 49 -4.84 8.53 15.17
CA ASN A 49 -6.15 7.95 15.47
C ASN A 49 -6.28 7.42 16.92
N ASN A 50 -6.02 8.26 17.91
CA ASN A 50 -6.02 7.93 19.35
C ASN A 50 -5.02 6.85 19.81
N ALA A 51 -4.16 6.33 18.94
CA ALA A 51 -3.13 5.39 19.34
C ALA A 51 -2.11 6.03 20.29
N ALA A 52 -1.63 5.25 21.27
CA ALA A 52 -0.60 5.70 22.20
C ALA A 52 0.69 6.09 21.47
N ARG A 53 1.10 5.30 20.47
CA ARG A 53 2.30 5.54 19.68
C ARG A 53 2.10 6.69 18.70
N LYS A 54 3.07 7.61 18.65
CA LYS A 54 3.05 8.74 17.72
C LYS A 54 3.66 8.35 16.36
N PRO A 55 3.07 8.76 15.23
CA PRO A 55 3.74 8.76 13.94
C PRO A 55 5.01 9.62 14.01
N LYS A 56 6.05 9.23 13.26
CA LYS A 56 7.27 10.01 13.16
C LYS A 56 7.40 10.57 11.75
N TRP A 57 7.69 11.86 11.62
CA TRP A 57 8.02 12.44 10.32
C TRP A 57 9.48 12.10 9.96
N ASN A 58 9.69 11.51 8.80
CA ASN A 58 11.02 11.30 8.23
C ASN A 58 11.34 12.48 7.31
N THR A 59 12.20 13.39 7.78
CA THR A 59 12.57 14.60 7.04
C THR A 59 13.39 14.32 5.77
N LYS A 60 14.17 13.22 5.75
CA LYS A 60 14.99 12.83 4.60
C LYS A 60 14.13 12.43 3.41
N TYR A 61 13.16 11.54 3.65
CA TYR A 61 12.31 11.01 2.58
C TYR A 61 11.02 11.80 2.41
N LYS A 62 10.64 12.65 3.39
CA LYS A 62 9.37 13.39 3.46
C LYS A 62 8.14 12.48 3.55
N TRP A 63 8.25 11.43 4.37
CA TRP A 63 7.18 10.45 4.61
C TRP A 63 6.96 10.28 6.12
N TRP A 64 5.76 9.85 6.49
CA TRP A 64 5.48 9.42 7.85
C TRP A 64 5.90 7.97 8.08
N GLU A 65 6.46 7.69 9.25
CA GLU A 65 6.76 6.36 9.75
C GLU A 65 5.69 5.96 10.77
N THR A 66 5.03 4.84 10.53
CA THR A 66 3.97 4.28 11.39
C THR A 66 4.20 2.81 11.70
N PRO A 67 3.58 2.26 12.75
CA PRO A 67 3.58 0.81 12.98
C PRO A 67 2.97 0.02 11.82
N ASN A 68 3.60 -1.10 11.43
CA ASN A 68 3.05 -2.01 10.42
C ASN A 68 1.65 -2.56 10.78
N THR A 69 1.33 -2.61 12.07
CA THR A 69 0.01 -3.05 12.56
C THR A 69 -1.12 -2.11 12.13
N TRP A 70 -0.82 -0.86 11.81
CA TRP A 70 -1.81 0.12 11.37
C TRP A 70 -2.22 -0.02 9.91
N PHE A 71 -1.55 -0.89 9.14
CA PHE A 71 -1.77 -1.00 7.69
C PHE A 71 -3.24 -1.17 7.30
N ASN A 72 -3.96 -2.13 7.90
CA ASN A 72 -5.35 -2.37 7.52
C ASN A 72 -6.26 -1.18 7.86
N ASP A 73 -6.09 -0.59 9.05
CA ASP A 73 -6.83 0.59 9.48
C ASP A 73 -6.55 1.80 8.57
N LEU A 74 -5.28 2.03 8.23
CA LEU A 74 -4.89 3.12 7.33
C LEU A 74 -5.44 2.94 5.91
N VAL A 75 -5.47 1.72 5.37
CA VAL A 75 -6.11 1.45 4.08
C VAL A 75 -7.60 1.80 4.16
N THR A 76 -8.31 1.31 5.17
CA THR A 76 -9.74 1.59 5.36
C THR A 76 -10.03 3.08 5.51
N ARG A 77 -9.29 3.78 6.37
CA ARG A 77 -9.49 5.22 6.58
C ARG A 77 -9.06 6.05 5.36
N SER A 78 -8.06 5.61 4.61
CA SER A 78 -7.66 6.27 3.36
C SER A 78 -8.75 6.14 2.31
N LEU A 79 -9.29 4.94 2.12
CA LEU A 79 -10.43 4.72 1.21
C LEU A 79 -11.68 5.47 1.65
N HIS A 80 -11.90 5.66 2.96
CA HIS A 80 -13.01 6.47 3.44
C HIS A 80 -12.81 7.98 3.18
N LYS A 81 -11.61 8.52 3.46
CA LYS A 81 -11.34 9.97 3.36
C LYS A 81 -11.01 10.43 1.94
N TYR A 82 -10.22 9.66 1.20
CA TYR A 82 -9.65 10.04 -0.09
C TYR A 82 -10.21 9.22 -1.25
N GLU A 83 -11.06 8.22 -0.96
CA GLU A 83 -11.64 7.28 -1.95
C GLU A 83 -10.62 6.41 -2.69
N LYS A 84 -9.32 6.69 -2.55
CA LYS A 84 -8.21 6.04 -3.23
C LYS A 84 -7.01 5.90 -2.32
N VAL A 85 -6.22 4.85 -2.52
CA VAL A 85 -4.91 4.68 -1.88
C VAL A 85 -4.01 3.79 -2.73
N TYR A 86 -2.76 4.19 -2.89
CA TYR A 86 -1.73 3.33 -3.45
C TYR A 86 -1.06 2.48 -2.38
N ILE A 87 -0.87 1.20 -2.68
CA ILE A 87 -0.10 0.28 -1.86
C ILE A 87 1.15 -0.14 -2.65
N ILE A 88 2.31 0.22 -2.12
CA ILE A 88 3.60 -0.28 -2.59
C ILE A 88 4.03 -1.40 -1.64
N GLN A 89 4.48 -2.52 -2.17
CA GLN A 89 5.05 -3.59 -1.36
C GLN A 89 6.09 -4.38 -2.15
N GLN A 90 6.97 -5.09 -1.44
CA GLN A 90 7.88 -6.03 -2.09
C GLN A 90 7.10 -7.06 -2.92
N TYR A 91 7.52 -7.25 -4.16
CA TYR A 91 6.99 -8.24 -5.08
C TYR A 91 7.90 -9.46 -5.13
N ARG A 92 7.30 -10.65 -5.10
CA ARG A 92 8.00 -11.92 -5.28
C ARG A 92 7.21 -12.75 -6.26
N GLU A 93 7.75 -12.91 -7.47
CA GLU A 93 7.08 -13.58 -8.58
C GLU A 93 6.61 -15.01 -8.23
N GLN A 94 7.43 -15.74 -7.46
CA GLN A 94 7.13 -17.11 -7.04
C GLN A 94 6.03 -17.23 -5.97
N GLN A 95 5.59 -16.13 -5.35
CA GLN A 95 4.55 -16.18 -4.32
C GLN A 95 3.15 -16.36 -4.92
N LYS A 96 2.71 -17.60 -5.03
CA LYS A 96 1.39 -17.94 -5.58
C LYS A 96 0.27 -17.49 -4.63
N CYS A 97 -0.84 -17.06 -5.21
CA CYS A 97 -2.08 -16.85 -4.46
C CYS A 97 -2.51 -18.17 -3.81
N ALA A 98 -2.98 -18.11 -2.56
CA ALA A 98 -3.40 -19.28 -1.79
C ALA A 98 -4.82 -19.07 -1.26
N PRO A 99 -5.53 -20.13 -0.84
CA PRO A 99 -6.90 -20.00 -0.30
C PRO A 99 -7.03 -18.99 0.84
N ALA A 100 -5.97 -18.80 1.64
CA ALA A 100 -5.93 -17.77 2.69
C ALA A 100 -6.07 -16.34 2.14
N CYS A 101 -5.61 -16.07 0.91
CA CYS A 101 -5.80 -14.79 0.23
C CYS A 101 -7.24 -14.60 -0.24
N TRP A 102 -7.86 -15.65 -0.78
CA TRP A 102 -9.26 -15.59 -1.25
C TRP A 102 -10.23 -15.34 -0.10
N LYS A 103 -9.93 -15.91 1.06
CA LYS A 103 -10.72 -15.77 2.31
C LYS A 103 -10.31 -14.59 3.19
N ALA A 104 -9.35 -13.78 2.78
CA ALA A 104 -8.80 -12.74 3.64
C ALA A 104 -9.87 -11.69 4.01
N GLY A 105 -9.99 -11.33 5.28
CA GLY A 105 -10.88 -10.23 5.74
C GLY A 105 -10.19 -8.86 5.89
N GLY A 106 -8.90 -8.76 5.58
CA GLY A 106 -8.12 -7.52 5.65
C GLY A 106 -7.36 -7.25 4.36
N HIS A 107 -6.56 -6.19 4.30
CA HIS A 107 -5.98 -5.66 3.05
C HIS A 107 -4.60 -6.21 2.68
N LYS A 108 -4.04 -7.07 3.53
CA LYS A 108 -2.71 -7.63 3.32
C LYS A 108 -2.77 -8.74 2.26
N CYS A 109 -2.26 -8.46 1.05
CA CYS A 109 -1.81 -9.49 0.11
C CYS A 109 -0.27 -9.44 0.03
N GLN A 110 0.34 -10.60 -0.19
CA GLN A 110 1.75 -10.75 -0.61
C GLN A 110 1.84 -11.53 -1.94
N CYS A 111 0.70 -11.97 -2.43
CA CYS A 111 0.50 -12.76 -3.63
C CYS A 111 0.97 -12.05 -4.90
N SER A 112 1.59 -12.80 -5.81
CA SER A 112 2.04 -12.32 -7.11
C SER A 112 0.89 -12.00 -8.06
N CYS A 113 -0.34 -12.43 -7.75
CA CYS A 113 -1.56 -12.03 -8.46
C CYS A 113 -1.95 -10.55 -8.22
N MET A 114 -1.14 -9.79 -7.48
CA MET A 114 -1.33 -8.35 -7.26
C MET A 114 -2.70 -7.96 -6.69
N GLY A 115 -3.36 -8.89 -5.99
CA GLY A 115 -4.67 -8.67 -5.37
C GLY A 115 -5.87 -9.04 -6.24
N VAL A 116 -5.68 -9.57 -7.45
CA VAL A 116 -6.78 -9.95 -8.37
C VAL A 116 -7.79 -10.91 -7.71
N HIS A 117 -7.32 -11.83 -6.88
CA HIS A 117 -8.17 -12.81 -6.18
C HIS A 117 -8.31 -12.54 -4.68
N HIS A 118 -7.78 -11.41 -4.20
CA HIS A 118 -7.72 -11.17 -2.77
C HIS A 118 -9.10 -10.85 -2.22
N GLY A 119 -9.59 -11.68 -1.30
CA GLY A 119 -10.92 -11.49 -0.71
C GLY A 119 -12.10 -11.91 -1.59
N SER A 120 -11.86 -12.61 -2.72
CA SER A 120 -12.90 -13.01 -3.67
C SER A 120 -13.98 -13.92 -3.08
N ASP A 121 -13.63 -14.70 -2.05
CA ASP A 121 -14.55 -15.63 -1.37
C ASP A 121 -15.17 -15.02 -0.11
N ASN A 122 -14.99 -13.70 0.09
CA ASN A 122 -15.52 -13.00 1.23
C ASN A 122 -16.53 -11.92 0.79
N PRO A 123 -17.85 -12.16 0.95
CA PRO A 123 -18.88 -11.20 0.54
C PRO A 123 -18.79 -9.84 1.26
N ALA A 124 -18.11 -9.78 2.42
CA ALA A 124 -17.86 -8.52 3.13
C ALA A 124 -16.76 -7.64 2.49
N ASN A 125 -15.99 -8.12 1.51
CA ASN A 125 -14.92 -7.37 0.85
C ASN A 125 -15.38 -6.56 -0.37
N GLY A 126 -16.69 -6.39 -0.56
CA GLY A 126 -17.26 -5.73 -1.72
C GLY A 126 -17.08 -4.21 -1.80
N TRP A 127 -16.35 -3.55 -0.89
CA TRP A 127 -16.35 -2.09 -0.74
C TRP A 127 -15.17 -1.35 -1.40
N TYR A 128 -14.23 -2.07 -2.03
CA TYR A 128 -13.17 -1.48 -2.86
C TYR A 128 -12.87 -2.33 -4.11
N VAL A 129 -12.19 -1.73 -5.08
CA VAL A 129 -11.63 -2.39 -6.26
C VAL A 129 -10.14 -2.09 -6.36
N VAL A 130 -9.37 -3.06 -6.85
CA VAL A 130 -8.01 -2.81 -7.32
C VAL A 130 -8.11 -2.39 -8.78
N SER A 131 -7.95 -1.09 -9.05
CA SER A 131 -8.27 -0.50 -10.36
C SER A 131 -7.07 -0.39 -11.30
N ASP A 132 -5.86 -0.39 -10.77
CA ASP A 132 -4.61 -0.41 -11.54
C ASP A 132 -3.51 -1.12 -10.72
N THR A 133 -2.68 -1.91 -11.41
CA THR A 133 -1.54 -2.61 -10.79
C THR A 133 -0.37 -2.69 -11.75
N PHE A 134 0.83 -2.47 -11.25
CA PHE A 134 2.07 -2.74 -11.99
C PHE A 134 3.16 -3.23 -11.04
N ALA A 135 4.14 -3.94 -11.58
CA ALA A 135 5.35 -4.31 -10.87
C ALA A 135 6.55 -3.61 -11.52
N THR A 136 7.50 -3.16 -10.72
CA THR A 136 8.72 -2.48 -11.20
C THR A 136 9.88 -2.72 -10.23
N LYS A 137 11.06 -2.21 -10.56
CA LYS A 137 12.19 -2.13 -9.62
C LYS A 137 12.16 -0.79 -8.89
N TRP A 138 12.47 -0.82 -7.60
CA TRP A 138 12.78 0.35 -6.80
C TRP A 138 14.09 0.08 -6.08
N ASP A 139 15.15 0.75 -6.50
CA ASP A 139 16.54 0.37 -6.22
C ASP A 139 16.75 -1.12 -6.59
N ASP A 140 17.36 -1.91 -5.70
CA ASP A 140 17.59 -3.35 -5.89
C ASP A 140 16.38 -4.24 -5.55
N THR A 141 15.19 -3.66 -5.35
CA THR A 141 14.00 -4.40 -4.88
C THR A 141 12.88 -4.37 -5.91
N SER A 142 12.39 -5.55 -6.32
CA SER A 142 11.14 -5.64 -7.06
C SER A 142 9.96 -5.28 -6.17
N VAL A 143 9.11 -4.36 -6.63
CA VAL A 143 7.92 -3.89 -5.92
C VAL A 143 6.68 -4.03 -6.79
N ALA A 144 5.53 -4.25 -6.14
CA ALA A 144 4.22 -4.18 -6.74
C ALA A 144 3.51 -2.94 -6.20
N CYS A 145 3.00 -2.14 -7.12
CA CYS A 145 2.19 -0.95 -6.88
C CYS A 145 0.74 -1.28 -7.23
N ARG A 146 -0.17 -0.99 -6.32
CA ARG A 146 -1.60 -1.29 -6.48
C ARG A 146 -2.44 -0.08 -6.10
N LEU A 147 -3.29 0.39 -7.00
CA LEU A 147 -4.30 1.39 -6.68
C LEU A 147 -5.54 0.69 -6.16
N MET A 148 -5.92 1.01 -4.93
CA MET A 148 -7.21 0.62 -4.36
C MET A 148 -8.14 1.83 -4.45
N THR A 149 -9.35 1.63 -4.95
CA THR A 149 -10.40 2.66 -5.03
C THR A 149 -11.65 2.16 -4.31
N LYS A 150 -12.32 3.03 -3.55
CA LYS A 150 -13.62 2.75 -2.92
C LYS A 150 -14.64 2.45 -4.03
N LYS A 151 -15.51 1.47 -3.81
CA LYS A 151 -16.65 1.21 -4.72
C LYS A 151 -17.74 2.25 -4.58
#